data_AF-A0A4U8S7P1-F1
#
_entry.id   AF-A0A4U8S7P1-F1
#
_cell.length_a   1.000
_cell.length_b   1.000
_cell.length_c   1.000
_cell.angle_alpha   90.00
_cell.angle_beta   90.00
_cell.angle_gamma   90.00
#
_symmetry.space_group_name_H-M   'P 1'
#
loop_
_entity.id
_entity.type
_entity.pdbx_description
1 polymer ?
#
loop_
_entity_poly.entity_id
_entity_poly.type
_entity_poly.pdbx_seq_one_letter_code
_entity_poly.pdbx_strand_id
1 'polypeptide(L)'
;MKKIVVIILVIGAILAVGLGVILSSKSKEIKSHLQTSLNQTMEKMAKEYPLLKSYKPFECSGLINVSCFSKEIVLGEDQTPIEFIMQDAGFEIISMDRSALQIDTKIKAMHINALQNANNAIIENTALATPFIPRSLSCKIKLNTNQDQLDEDSHCELEAGNASYTFGGSESYKDPSFSESNIADIVENFYIKALAADVENIEELQENYKNTLYRLSNFNLHIKDKGLGENLFNIAKLEREKQGLSYKKEEFERDIANAISAALFGVTLALGELPYQEEILTFADNLVLLLKGEKKDISLIFQVKGGQEVQFLSIDDFLQNPALLKDNYELIVSANQ
;
A
#
# COMPACT_ATOMS: atom_id res chain seq x y z
N MET A 1 0.11 -12.06 -4.53
CA MET A 1 -0.64 -10.90 -4.00
C MET A 1 -0.72 -10.88 -2.47
N LYS A 2 -1.03 -11.98 -1.77
CA LYS A 2 -1.00 -12.02 -0.27
C LYS A 2 0.31 -11.48 0.35
N LYS A 3 1.46 -11.75 -0.28
CA LYS A 3 2.79 -11.28 0.20
C LYS A 3 3.03 -9.76 0.09
N ILE A 4 2.37 -9.06 -0.85
CA ILE A 4 2.46 -7.59 -0.98
C ILE A 4 1.56 -6.92 0.07
N VAL A 5 0.38 -7.50 0.31
CA VAL A 5 -0.50 -7.12 1.42
C VAL A 5 0.25 -7.24 2.75
N VAL A 6 1.09 -8.27 2.92
CA VAL A 6 1.93 -8.44 4.12
C VAL A 6 3.01 -7.37 4.25
N ILE A 7 3.60 -6.87 3.17
CA ILE A 7 4.57 -5.75 3.23
C ILE A 7 3.86 -4.48 3.74
N ILE A 8 2.67 -4.18 3.19
CA ILE A 8 1.82 -3.07 3.64
C ILE A 8 1.39 -3.26 5.09
N LEU A 9 1.03 -4.47 5.50
CA LEU A 9 0.70 -4.81 6.90
C LEU A 9 1.90 -4.64 7.83
N VAL A 10 3.12 -4.99 7.41
CA VAL A 10 4.33 -4.78 8.21
C VAL A 10 4.63 -3.29 8.33
N ILE A 11 4.47 -2.48 7.27
CA ILE A 11 4.62 -1.03 7.34
C ILE A 11 3.54 -0.40 8.23
N GLY A 12 2.30 -0.86 8.10
CA GLY A 12 1.20 -0.48 8.97
C GLY A 12 1.47 -0.84 10.43
N ALA A 13 1.98 -2.05 10.72
CA ALA A 13 2.34 -2.49 12.06
C ALA A 13 3.53 -1.71 12.64
N ILE A 14 4.47 -1.28 11.78
CA ILE A 14 5.60 -0.43 12.16
C ILE A 14 5.13 0.98 12.53
N LEU A 15 4.22 1.57 11.73
CA LEU A 15 3.55 2.82 12.04
C LEU A 15 2.76 2.72 13.34
N ALA A 16 2.00 1.64 13.48
CA ALA A 16 1.15 1.38 14.62
C ALA A 16 1.94 1.46 15.94
N VAL A 17 2.95 0.63 16.10
CA VAL A 17 3.61 0.45 17.40
C VAL A 17 4.50 1.65 17.76
N GLY A 18 4.91 2.42 16.76
CA GLY A 18 5.68 3.65 16.93
C GLY A 18 4.92 4.85 17.47
N LEU A 19 3.61 4.77 17.70
CA LEU A 19 2.80 5.98 17.93
C LEU A 19 1.87 5.89 19.13
N GLY A 20 1.39 4.71 19.54
CA GLY A 20 0.61 4.53 20.79
C GLY A 20 1.39 4.80 22.09
N VAL A 21 2.68 5.12 22.01
CA VAL A 21 3.60 5.07 23.15
C VAL A 21 4.01 6.45 23.67
N ILE A 22 3.51 7.53 23.07
CA ILE A 22 4.02 8.88 23.31
C ILE A 22 3.37 9.56 24.55
N LEU A 23 2.50 8.85 25.27
CA LEU A 23 1.62 9.45 26.27
C LEU A 23 2.15 9.63 27.70
N SER A 24 3.41 9.34 28.02
CA SER A 24 3.83 9.39 29.43
C SER A 24 5.07 10.21 29.77
N SER A 25 5.82 10.77 28.82
CA SER A 25 7.21 11.07 29.16
C SER A 25 7.96 12.19 28.46
N LYS A 26 8.90 12.80 29.20
CA LYS A 26 9.85 13.81 28.71
C LYS A 26 10.75 13.17 27.64
N SER A 27 10.77 13.70 26.41
CA SER A 27 11.69 13.47 25.26
C SER A 27 12.68 12.27 25.28
N LYS A 28 13.50 12.10 26.34
CA LYS A 28 14.42 10.96 26.51
C LYS A 28 13.72 9.60 26.72
N GLU A 29 12.54 9.60 27.33
CA GLU A 29 11.77 8.38 27.62
C GLU A 29 10.95 7.92 26.40
N ILE A 30 10.52 8.84 25.52
CA ILE A 30 9.78 8.53 24.28
C ILE A 30 10.58 7.57 23.41
N LYS A 31 11.86 7.85 23.14
CA LYS A 31 12.71 6.95 22.33
C LYS A 31 12.78 5.54 22.93
N SER A 32 13.06 5.45 24.23
CA SER A 32 13.25 4.16 24.91
C SER A 32 11.97 3.35 24.90
N HIS A 33 10.84 3.99 25.22
CA HIS A 33 9.55 3.34 25.21
C HIS A 33 9.13 2.91 23.80
N LEU A 34 9.31 3.78 22.78
CA LEU A 34 9.03 3.42 21.39
C LEU A 34 9.81 2.19 20.95
N GLN A 35 11.11 2.17 21.25
CA GLN A 35 11.95 1.03 20.93
C GLN A 35 11.48 -0.24 21.65
N THR A 36 11.15 -0.14 22.95
CA THR A 36 10.66 -1.29 23.73
C THR A 36 9.35 -1.82 23.17
N SER A 37 8.36 -0.95 22.94
CA SER A 37 7.06 -1.35 22.42
C SER A 37 7.16 -1.93 21.01
N LEU A 38 7.94 -1.30 20.11
CA LEU A 38 8.18 -1.82 18.75
C LEU A 38 8.70 -3.25 18.79
N ASN A 39 9.71 -3.50 19.61
CA ASN A 39 10.29 -4.83 19.73
C ASN A 39 9.36 -5.82 20.42
N GLN A 40 8.60 -5.42 21.44
CA GLN A 40 7.61 -6.29 22.08
C GLN A 40 6.50 -6.71 21.11
N THR A 41 5.96 -5.78 20.32
CA THR A 41 4.91 -6.12 19.35
C THR A 41 5.47 -6.94 18.21
N MET A 42 6.67 -6.65 17.70
CA MET A 42 7.32 -7.48 16.68
C MET A 42 7.61 -8.89 17.20
N GLU A 43 7.99 -9.04 18.47
CA GLU A 43 8.16 -10.35 19.10
C GLU A 43 6.82 -11.11 19.21
N LYS A 44 5.74 -10.42 19.58
CA LYS A 44 4.39 -10.99 19.57
C LYS A 44 3.98 -11.41 18.16
N MET A 45 4.18 -10.54 17.17
CA MET A 45 3.84 -10.83 15.78
C MET A 45 4.65 -12.01 15.22
N ALA A 46 5.95 -12.12 15.54
CA ALA A 46 6.77 -13.25 15.09
C ALA A 46 6.33 -14.59 15.70
N LYS A 47 5.62 -14.57 16.84
CA LYS A 47 5.03 -15.77 17.45
C LYS A 47 3.66 -16.12 16.87
N GLU A 48 2.85 -15.10 16.58
CA GLU A 48 1.44 -15.26 16.20
C GLU A 48 1.23 -15.32 14.68
N TYR A 49 2.11 -14.73 13.88
CA TYR A 49 2.01 -14.67 12.42
C TYR A 49 3.14 -15.48 11.76
N PRO A 50 2.85 -16.70 11.25
CA PRO A 50 3.85 -17.59 10.64
C PRO A 50 4.61 -17.01 9.44
N LEU A 51 4.13 -15.90 8.88
CA LEU A 51 4.76 -15.20 7.77
C LEU A 51 5.95 -14.33 8.20
N LEU A 52 5.99 -13.88 9.46
CA LEU A 52 7.12 -13.12 10.01
C LEU A 52 8.14 -14.08 10.60
N LYS A 53 9.10 -14.51 9.78
CA LYS A 53 10.08 -15.52 10.16
C LYS A 53 11.10 -15.01 11.16
N SER A 54 11.63 -13.80 10.93
CA SER A 54 12.55 -13.16 11.87
C SER A 54 12.63 -11.65 11.64
N TYR A 55 13.15 -10.93 12.63
CA TYR A 55 13.48 -9.53 12.52
C TYR A 55 14.68 -9.19 13.40
N LYS A 56 15.43 -8.16 13.03
CA LYS A 56 16.39 -7.50 13.93
C LYS A 56 15.66 -6.46 14.77
N PRO A 57 15.96 -6.35 16.06
CA PRO A 57 15.33 -5.35 16.90
C PRO A 57 15.40 -3.96 16.29
N PHE A 58 14.31 -3.21 16.40
CA PHE A 58 14.28 -1.80 16.07
C PHE A 58 15.24 -1.04 16.96
N GLU A 59 16.00 -0.14 16.35
CA GLU A 59 16.83 0.81 17.04
C GLU A 59 16.26 2.21 16.79
N CYS A 60 15.87 2.88 17.86
CA CYS A 60 15.37 4.24 17.78
C CYS A 60 16.51 5.24 18.03
N SER A 61 16.51 6.37 17.33
CA SER A 61 17.52 7.42 17.43
C SER A 61 16.89 8.81 17.29
N GLY A 62 17.66 9.85 17.59
CA GLY A 62 17.18 11.23 17.61
C GLY A 62 16.57 11.67 18.96
N LEU A 63 16.38 12.98 19.10
CA LEU A 63 15.89 13.65 20.33
C LEU A 63 14.63 14.49 20.07
N ILE A 64 14.60 15.20 18.93
CA ILE A 64 13.50 16.05 18.48
C ILE A 64 12.69 15.29 17.43
N ASN A 65 13.38 14.83 16.37
CA ASN A 65 12.83 13.90 15.41
C ASN A 65 13.25 12.50 15.84
N VAL A 66 12.29 11.60 16.08
CA VAL A 66 12.58 10.23 16.50
C VAL A 66 12.51 9.33 15.28
N SER A 67 13.56 8.56 15.05
CA SER A 67 13.67 7.63 13.93
C SER A 67 13.86 6.22 14.45
N CYS A 68 13.01 5.27 14.07
CA CYS A 68 13.08 3.88 14.51
C CYS A 68 13.20 2.97 13.29
N PHE A 69 14.29 2.22 13.21
CA PHE A 69 14.57 1.34 12.07
C PHE A 69 15.00 -0.05 12.54
N SER A 70 14.44 -1.08 11.90
CA SER A 70 14.97 -2.43 11.93
C SER A 70 15.96 -2.60 10.79
N LYS A 71 17.12 -3.17 11.09
CA LYS A 71 18.13 -3.48 10.07
C LYS A 71 17.67 -4.53 9.08
N GLU A 72 16.80 -5.43 9.51
CA GLU A 72 16.37 -6.56 8.69
C GLU A 72 15.06 -7.12 9.22
N ILE A 73 14.09 -7.30 8.32
CA ILE A 73 12.85 -8.03 8.58
C ILE A 73 12.72 -9.09 7.48
N VAL A 74 12.54 -10.35 7.89
CA VAL A 74 12.47 -11.51 6.99
C VAL A 74 11.07 -12.08 7.04
N LEU A 75 10.42 -12.08 5.88
CA LEU A 75 9.10 -12.66 5.67
C LEU A 75 9.23 -13.94 4.84
N GLY A 76 8.50 -14.97 5.23
CA GLY A 76 8.52 -16.26 4.53
C GLY A 76 7.74 -17.29 5.32
N GLU A 77 7.23 -18.30 4.64
CA GLU A 77 6.64 -19.48 5.30
C GLU A 77 7.70 -20.56 5.43
N ASP A 78 7.71 -21.30 6.53
CA ASP A 78 8.71 -22.35 6.80
C ASP A 78 8.82 -23.41 5.69
N GLN A 79 7.72 -23.64 4.97
CA GLN A 79 7.67 -24.62 3.87
C GLN A 79 7.95 -24.01 2.49
N THR A 80 8.07 -22.68 2.40
CA THR A 80 8.39 -22.00 1.15
C THR A 80 9.89 -21.72 1.06
N PRO A 81 10.60 -22.19 0.02
CA PRO A 81 12.03 -21.95 -0.13
C PRO A 81 12.33 -20.55 -0.69
N ILE A 82 11.52 -19.54 -0.30
CA ILE A 82 11.60 -18.16 -0.75
C ILE A 82 11.37 -17.25 0.45
N GLU A 83 12.34 -16.37 0.70
CA GLU A 83 12.26 -15.33 1.72
C GLU A 83 12.19 -13.95 1.07
N PHE A 84 11.35 -13.09 1.61
CA PHE A 84 11.30 -11.68 1.29
C PHE A 84 11.98 -10.90 2.41
N ILE A 85 12.99 -10.12 2.07
CA ILE A 85 13.86 -9.45 3.03
C ILE A 85 13.73 -7.95 2.85
N MET A 86 13.42 -7.25 3.94
CA MET A 86 13.36 -5.80 4.03
C MET A 86 14.53 -5.32 4.88
N GLN A 87 15.32 -4.39 4.36
CA GLN A 87 16.48 -3.83 5.03
C GLN A 87 16.27 -2.34 5.32
N ASP A 88 16.73 -1.92 6.51
CA ASP A 88 16.50 -0.57 7.04
C ASP A 88 15.02 -0.16 6.89
N ALA A 89 14.12 -1.02 7.39
CA ALA A 89 12.67 -0.80 7.39
C ALA A 89 12.25 -0.09 8.68
N GLY A 90 11.50 1.00 8.56
CA GLY A 90 11.15 1.80 9.72
C GLY A 90 10.41 3.09 9.39
N PHE A 91 10.43 4.01 10.35
CA PHE A 91 9.81 5.31 10.23
C PHE A 91 10.61 6.40 10.94
N GLU A 92 10.31 7.64 10.57
CA GLU A 92 10.82 8.85 11.18
C GLU A 92 9.64 9.78 11.49
N ILE A 93 9.48 10.14 12.77
CA ILE A 93 8.53 11.16 13.21
C ILE A 93 9.17 12.52 12.94
N ILE A 94 8.62 13.24 11.95
CA ILE A 94 9.10 14.55 11.52
C ILE A 94 8.61 15.63 12.49
N SER A 95 7.35 15.54 12.89
CA SER A 95 6.75 16.43 13.88
C SER A 95 5.55 15.77 14.52
N MET A 96 5.28 16.08 15.79
CA MET A 96 4.06 15.65 16.45
C MET A 96 3.69 16.60 17.58
N ASP A 97 2.41 16.91 17.67
CA ASP A 97 1.79 17.59 18.81
C ASP A 97 0.51 16.85 19.23
N ARG A 98 -0.39 17.52 19.97
CA ARG A 98 -1.63 16.91 20.44
C ARG A 98 -2.61 16.59 19.31
N SER A 99 -2.61 17.38 18.24
CA SER A 99 -3.57 17.32 17.14
C SER A 99 -2.95 16.94 15.80
N ALA A 100 -1.63 17.03 15.64
CA ALA A 100 -0.98 16.81 14.36
C ALA A 100 0.18 15.82 14.48
N LEU A 101 0.39 15.05 13.42
CA LEU A 101 1.46 14.07 13.30
C LEU A 101 1.95 14.03 11.85
N GLN A 102 3.26 14.09 11.66
CA GLN A 102 3.89 13.91 10.36
C GLN A 102 4.97 12.85 10.45
N ILE A 103 4.90 11.86 9.56
CA ILE A 103 5.76 10.69 9.56
C ILE A 103 6.25 10.39 8.16
N ASP A 104 7.52 10.03 8.08
CA ASP A 104 8.13 9.42 6.91
C ASP A 104 8.37 7.92 7.19
N THR A 105 7.65 7.01 6.53
CA THR A 105 7.99 5.58 6.53
C THR A 105 8.92 5.26 5.38
N LYS A 106 9.92 4.42 5.64
CA LYS A 106 10.94 4.09 4.65
C LYS A 106 11.34 2.63 4.76
N ILE A 107 11.44 1.97 3.62
CA ILE A 107 12.16 0.71 3.43
C ILE A 107 13.20 0.96 2.34
N LYS A 108 14.48 0.95 2.73
CA LYS A 108 15.56 1.33 1.81
C LYS A 108 15.86 0.26 0.78
N ALA A 109 15.80 -1.00 1.18
CA ALA A 109 16.06 -2.11 0.28
C ALA A 109 15.10 -3.27 0.55
N MET A 110 14.59 -3.85 -0.53
CA MET A 110 13.72 -5.01 -0.54
C MET A 110 14.22 -5.98 -1.59
N HIS A 111 14.31 -7.26 -1.24
CA HIS A 111 14.75 -8.30 -2.15
C HIS A 111 14.14 -9.65 -1.78
N ILE A 112 14.22 -10.59 -2.73
CA ILE A 112 13.83 -11.98 -2.50
C ILE A 112 15.07 -12.85 -2.56
N ASN A 113 15.19 -13.76 -1.60
CA ASN A 113 16.20 -14.81 -1.59
C ASN A 113 15.54 -16.18 -1.77
N ALA A 114 16.04 -16.94 -2.74
CA ALA A 114 15.76 -18.38 -2.80
C ALA A 114 16.63 -19.09 -1.76
N LEU A 115 16.03 -19.95 -0.94
CA LEU A 115 16.75 -20.74 0.05
C LEU A 115 17.58 -21.84 -0.63
N GLN A 116 18.61 -22.34 0.06
CA GLN A 116 19.54 -23.36 -0.50
C GLN A 116 18.86 -24.67 -0.92
N ASN A 117 17.68 -24.96 -0.37
CA ASN A 117 16.85 -26.11 -0.73
C ASN A 117 15.87 -25.84 -1.88
N ALA A 118 15.87 -24.63 -2.47
CA ALA A 118 15.09 -24.32 -3.66
C ALA A 118 15.55 -25.16 -4.85
N ASN A 119 14.60 -25.74 -5.58
CA ASN A 119 14.92 -26.41 -6.84
C ASN A 119 15.14 -25.38 -7.97
N ASN A 120 15.69 -25.82 -9.10
CA ASN A 120 15.98 -24.95 -10.24
C ASN A 120 14.75 -24.20 -10.76
N ALA A 121 13.57 -24.82 -10.75
CA ALA A 121 12.34 -24.18 -11.19
C ALA A 121 11.96 -22.99 -10.29
N ILE A 122 12.16 -23.11 -8.99
CA ILE A 122 11.91 -22.03 -8.03
C ILE A 122 12.93 -20.89 -8.21
N ILE A 123 14.20 -21.23 -8.42
CA ILE A 123 15.26 -20.24 -8.67
C ILE A 123 14.96 -19.46 -9.95
N GLU A 124 14.62 -20.15 -11.04
CA GLU A 124 14.22 -19.53 -12.31
C GLU A 124 13.00 -18.62 -12.15
N ASN A 125 11.93 -19.10 -11.51
CA ASN A 125 10.71 -18.31 -11.30
C ASN A 125 10.98 -17.08 -10.41
N THR A 126 11.88 -17.20 -9.43
CA THR A 126 12.28 -16.08 -8.57
C THR A 126 13.06 -15.03 -9.36
N ALA A 127 13.99 -15.45 -10.22
CA ALA A 127 14.71 -14.54 -11.11
C ALA A 127 13.76 -13.77 -12.05
N LEU A 128 12.71 -14.43 -12.54
CA LEU A 128 11.67 -13.81 -13.37
C LEU A 128 10.78 -12.83 -12.61
N ALA A 129 10.47 -13.12 -11.34
CA ALA A 129 9.69 -12.22 -10.50
C ALA A 129 10.50 -11.02 -9.99
N THR A 130 11.83 -11.14 -9.91
CA THR A 130 12.74 -10.13 -9.32
C THR A 130 12.52 -8.69 -9.84
N PRO A 131 12.32 -8.44 -11.15
CA PRO A 131 12.06 -7.09 -11.66
C PRO A 131 10.78 -6.45 -11.11
N PHE A 132 9.78 -7.25 -10.76
CA PHE A 132 8.49 -6.81 -10.20
C PHE A 132 8.54 -6.62 -8.69
N ILE A 133 9.61 -7.10 -8.05
CA ILE A 133 9.77 -6.94 -6.62
C ILE A 133 10.09 -5.48 -6.32
N PRO A 134 9.31 -4.83 -5.44
CA PRO A 134 9.68 -3.53 -4.90
C PRO A 134 11.11 -3.60 -4.37
N ARG A 135 11.94 -2.65 -4.73
CA ARG A 135 13.31 -2.44 -4.24
C ARG A 135 13.32 -1.45 -3.09
N SER A 136 12.45 -0.44 -3.10
CA SER A 136 12.31 0.50 -2.00
C SER A 136 10.89 1.05 -1.93
N LEU A 137 10.53 1.54 -0.74
CA LEU A 137 9.28 2.24 -0.49
C LEU A 137 9.55 3.43 0.42
N SER A 138 8.95 4.58 0.12
CA SER A 138 8.91 5.73 1.00
C SER A 138 7.50 6.29 1.03
N CYS A 139 6.89 6.45 2.21
CA CYS A 139 5.62 7.16 2.35
C CYS A 139 5.76 8.33 3.31
N LYS A 140 5.14 9.46 2.96
CA LYS A 140 4.96 10.60 3.83
C LYS A 140 3.49 10.67 4.21
N ILE A 141 3.21 10.64 5.49
CA ILE A 141 1.86 10.64 6.05
C ILE A 141 1.76 11.84 6.98
N LYS A 142 0.69 12.63 6.81
CA LYS A 142 0.35 13.74 7.68
C LYS A 142 -1.07 13.55 8.19
N LEU A 143 -1.22 13.53 9.49
CA LEU A 143 -2.49 13.45 10.18
C LEU A 143 -2.74 14.76 10.93
N ASN A 144 -3.95 15.30 10.85
CA ASN A 144 -4.35 16.48 11.62
C ASN A 144 -5.76 16.27 12.16
N THR A 145 -5.99 16.58 13.42
CA THR A 145 -7.30 16.49 14.04
C THR A 145 -7.87 17.88 14.27
N ASN A 146 -9.16 17.99 14.03
CA ASN A 146 -9.95 19.18 14.34
C ASN A 146 -11.31 18.73 14.86
N GLN A 147 -11.52 18.85 16.17
CA GLN A 147 -12.71 18.35 16.85
C GLN A 147 -12.90 16.84 16.61
N ASP A 148 -14.03 16.45 16.02
CA ASP A 148 -14.39 15.07 15.70
C ASP A 148 -13.89 14.62 14.32
N GLN A 149 -13.06 15.43 13.65
CA GLN A 149 -12.51 15.14 12.33
C GLN A 149 -11.01 14.84 12.41
N LEU A 150 -10.59 13.83 11.65
CA LEU A 150 -9.21 13.46 11.37
C LEU A 150 -8.97 13.60 9.87
N ASP A 151 -8.05 14.47 9.49
CA ASP A 151 -7.58 14.64 8.12
C ASP A 151 -6.27 13.88 7.92
N GLU A 152 -6.21 13.06 6.87
CA GLU A 152 -5.05 12.29 6.45
C GLU A 152 -4.62 12.73 5.05
N ASP A 153 -3.35 13.10 4.91
CA ASP A 153 -2.67 13.27 3.63
C ASP A 153 -1.55 12.23 3.53
N SER A 154 -1.55 11.44 2.47
CA SER A 154 -0.52 10.44 2.21
C SER A 154 0.10 10.60 0.83
N HIS A 155 1.41 10.38 0.74
CA HIS A 155 2.15 10.31 -0.52
C HIS A 155 3.23 9.23 -0.42
N CYS A 156 3.10 8.21 -1.25
CA CYS A 156 3.98 7.05 -1.30
C CYS A 156 4.69 6.93 -2.65
N GLU A 157 5.94 6.52 -2.59
CA GLU A 157 6.78 6.20 -3.74
C GLU A 157 7.31 4.78 -3.58
N LEU A 158 6.93 3.90 -4.50
CA LEU A 158 7.39 2.52 -4.58
C LEU A 158 8.23 2.36 -5.85
N GLU A 159 9.44 1.85 -5.66
CA GLU A 159 10.40 1.65 -6.74
C GLU A 159 10.62 0.17 -6.96
N ALA A 160 10.35 -0.34 -8.16
CA ALA A 160 10.65 -1.71 -8.57
C ALA A 160 11.70 -1.71 -9.70
N GLY A 161 12.17 -2.90 -10.08
CA GLY A 161 13.14 -3.02 -11.18
C GLY A 161 12.58 -2.62 -12.54
N ASN A 162 11.28 -2.79 -12.74
CA ASN A 162 10.61 -2.63 -14.03
C ASN A 162 9.58 -1.48 -14.06
N ALA A 163 9.27 -0.87 -12.92
CA ALA A 163 8.36 0.26 -12.84
C ALA A 163 8.62 1.07 -11.56
N SER A 164 8.21 2.33 -11.58
CA SER A 164 8.05 3.14 -10.37
C SER A 164 6.61 3.58 -10.23
N TYR A 165 6.12 3.57 -8.99
CA TYR A 165 4.74 3.88 -8.65
C TYR A 165 4.76 5.02 -7.65
N THR A 166 3.99 6.07 -7.93
CA THR A 166 3.67 7.11 -6.97
C THR A 166 2.18 7.03 -6.71
N PHE A 167 1.77 6.97 -5.45
CA PHE A 167 0.36 6.95 -5.10
C PHE A 167 0.14 7.68 -3.79
N GLY A 168 -1.02 8.26 -3.64
CA GLY A 168 -1.33 9.07 -2.47
C GLY A 168 -2.72 9.64 -2.56
N GLY A 169 -3.11 10.34 -1.52
CA GLY A 169 -4.43 10.93 -1.46
C GLY A 169 -4.61 11.75 -0.21
N SER A 170 -5.72 12.47 -0.20
CA SER A 170 -6.20 13.20 0.97
C SER A 170 -7.58 12.69 1.31
N GLU A 171 -7.79 12.32 2.56
CA GLU A 171 -9.05 11.82 3.07
C GLU A 171 -9.32 12.34 4.48
N SER A 172 -10.59 12.35 4.85
CA SER A 172 -11.04 12.78 6.17
C SER A 172 -11.94 11.72 6.78
N TYR A 173 -11.74 11.48 8.06
CA TYR A 173 -12.58 10.63 8.89
C TYR A 173 -13.30 11.49 9.92
N LYS A 174 -14.55 11.16 10.21
CA LYS A 174 -15.34 11.82 11.24
C LYS A 174 -15.85 10.79 12.22
N ASP A 175 -15.40 10.92 13.47
CA ASP A 175 -15.77 10.05 14.57
C ASP A 175 -15.82 10.86 15.88
N PRO A 176 -16.91 10.77 16.67
CA PRO A 176 -17.01 11.48 17.95
C PRO A 176 -15.84 11.22 18.90
N SER A 177 -15.25 10.01 18.84
CA SER A 177 -14.11 9.63 19.69
C SER A 177 -12.86 10.49 19.45
N PHE A 178 -12.72 11.13 18.29
CA PHE A 178 -11.56 11.96 17.98
C PHE A 178 -11.53 13.26 18.78
N SER A 179 -12.69 13.76 19.21
CA SER A 179 -12.79 15.05 19.93
C SER A 179 -12.15 15.05 21.31
N GLU A 180 -12.08 13.87 21.95
CA GLU A 180 -11.50 13.68 23.28
C GLU A 180 -10.08 13.08 23.22
N SER A 181 -9.69 12.56 22.07
CA SER A 181 -8.43 11.84 21.85
C SER A 181 -7.33 12.78 21.35
N ASN A 182 -6.08 12.53 21.73
CA ASN A 182 -4.94 13.15 21.03
C ASN A 182 -4.53 12.31 19.81
N ILE A 183 -3.67 12.85 18.96
CA ILE A 183 -3.26 12.18 17.72
C ILE A 183 -2.59 10.82 17.97
N ALA A 184 -1.88 10.65 19.09
CA ALA A 184 -1.27 9.37 19.45
C ALA A 184 -2.34 8.33 19.83
N ASP A 185 -3.36 8.71 20.60
CA ASP A 185 -4.51 7.86 20.93
C ASP A 185 -5.29 7.45 19.69
N ILE A 186 -5.47 8.37 18.74
CA ILE A 186 -6.17 8.11 17.48
C ILE A 186 -5.37 7.12 16.66
N VAL A 187 -4.07 7.33 16.51
CA VAL A 187 -3.24 6.35 15.81
C VAL A 187 -3.34 4.97 16.47
N GLU A 188 -3.24 4.91 17.80
CA GLU A 188 -3.37 3.66 18.55
C GLU A 188 -4.70 2.95 18.33
N ASN A 189 -5.80 3.65 18.57
CA ASN A 189 -7.10 3.02 18.65
C ASN A 189 -7.79 2.89 17.29
N PHE A 190 -7.53 3.81 16.37
CA PHE A 190 -8.14 3.82 15.05
C PHE A 190 -7.32 3.01 14.04
N TYR A 191 -6.01 3.24 13.93
CA TYR A 191 -5.19 2.56 12.92
C TYR A 191 -4.62 1.23 13.40
N ILE A 192 -4.08 1.13 14.63
CA ILE A 192 -3.41 -0.11 15.09
C ILE A 192 -4.41 -1.24 15.28
N LYS A 193 -5.50 -0.98 15.99
CA LYS A 193 -6.50 -2.02 16.26
C LYS A 193 -7.05 -2.59 14.98
N ALA A 194 -7.18 -1.78 13.94
CA ALA A 194 -7.62 -2.25 12.64
C ALA A 194 -6.59 -3.09 11.90
N LEU A 195 -5.31 -2.73 11.99
CA LEU A 195 -4.23 -3.52 11.40
C LEU A 195 -3.96 -4.83 12.16
N ALA A 196 -4.24 -4.84 13.47
CA ALA A 196 -4.10 -5.99 14.34
C ALA A 196 -5.34 -6.90 14.38
N ALA A 197 -6.48 -6.42 13.88
CA ALA A 197 -7.67 -7.23 13.73
C ALA A 197 -7.36 -8.35 12.73
N ASP A 198 -7.67 -9.57 13.15
CA ASP A 198 -7.49 -10.74 12.29
C ASP A 198 -8.33 -10.54 11.02
N VAL A 199 -7.72 -10.73 9.85
CA VAL A 199 -8.41 -10.63 8.56
C VAL A 199 -9.57 -11.65 8.49
N GLU A 200 -9.55 -12.67 9.36
CA GLU A 200 -10.64 -13.64 9.54
C GLU A 200 -11.79 -13.13 10.43
N ASN A 201 -11.63 -12.04 11.18
CA ASN A 201 -12.65 -11.39 12.03
C ASN A 201 -13.05 -9.99 11.53
N ILE A 202 -13.47 -9.91 10.27
CA ILE A 202 -13.98 -8.67 9.64
C ILE A 202 -15.13 -8.02 10.43
N GLU A 203 -15.90 -8.79 11.21
CA GLU A 203 -17.00 -8.28 12.03
C GLU A 203 -16.50 -7.31 13.12
N GLU A 204 -15.34 -7.57 13.73
CA GLU A 204 -14.76 -6.70 14.77
C GLU A 204 -14.26 -5.37 14.17
N LEU A 205 -13.73 -5.41 12.94
CA LEU A 205 -13.41 -4.21 12.18
C LEU A 205 -14.66 -3.39 11.86
N GLN A 206 -15.71 -4.05 11.36
CA GLN A 206 -16.96 -3.38 11.02
C GLN A 206 -17.59 -2.70 12.23
N GLU A 207 -17.54 -3.30 13.42
CA GLU A 207 -18.04 -2.66 14.64
C GLU A 207 -17.21 -1.43 15.04
N ASN A 208 -15.88 -1.49 14.93
CA ASN A 208 -14.98 -0.38 15.28
C ASN A 208 -15.18 0.85 14.38
N TYR A 209 -15.54 0.65 13.11
CA TYR A 209 -15.74 1.74 12.14
C TYR A 209 -17.21 2.03 11.83
N LYS A 210 -18.15 1.36 12.50
CA LYS A 210 -19.58 1.45 12.18
C LYS A 210 -20.13 2.88 12.18
N ASN A 211 -19.60 3.71 13.07
CA ASN A 211 -20.03 5.11 13.23
C ASN A 211 -19.07 6.11 12.59
N THR A 212 -17.96 5.64 12.02
CA THR A 212 -16.98 6.49 11.38
C THR A 212 -17.49 6.86 9.99
N LEU A 213 -17.60 8.14 9.72
CA LEU A 213 -17.90 8.64 8.39
C LEU A 213 -16.61 9.01 7.67
N TYR A 214 -16.62 8.88 6.36
CA TYR A 214 -15.45 9.03 5.51
C TYR A 214 -15.69 10.04 4.40
N ARG A 215 -14.65 10.77 4.02
CA ARG A 215 -14.64 11.65 2.86
C ARG A 215 -13.30 11.55 2.14
N LEU A 216 -13.32 11.05 0.91
CA LEU A 216 -12.17 11.13 0.01
C LEU A 216 -12.14 12.53 -0.61
N SER A 217 -11.00 13.21 -0.56
CA SER A 217 -10.82 14.49 -1.26
C SER A 217 -10.13 14.28 -2.59
N ASN A 218 -9.07 13.47 -2.59
CA ASN A 218 -8.40 13.05 -3.82
C ASN A 218 -7.64 11.75 -3.59
N PHE A 219 -7.42 11.03 -4.68
CA PHE A 219 -6.51 9.91 -4.79
C PHE A 219 -5.77 10.05 -6.11
N ASN A 220 -4.47 9.77 -6.11
CA ASN A 220 -3.65 9.70 -7.30
C ASN A 220 -2.88 8.38 -7.34
N LEU A 221 -2.68 7.91 -8.57
CA LEU A 221 -1.78 6.82 -8.90
C LEU A 221 -1.05 7.22 -10.17
N HIS A 222 0.27 7.19 -10.13
CA HIS A 222 1.15 7.41 -11.25
C HIS A 222 2.06 6.20 -11.41
N ILE A 223 2.10 5.64 -12.62
CA ILE A 223 2.92 4.49 -12.96
C ILE A 223 3.87 4.93 -14.06
N LYS A 224 5.16 4.77 -13.82
CA LYS A 224 6.21 5.04 -14.79
C LYS A 224 6.92 3.75 -15.16
N ASP A 225 6.94 3.46 -16.45
CA ASP A 225 7.58 2.28 -17.03
C ASP A 225 9.10 2.37 -16.94
N LYS A 226 9.72 1.26 -16.51
CA LYS A 226 11.16 1.03 -16.53
C LYS A 226 11.50 -0.32 -17.18
N GLY A 227 10.59 -0.87 -17.99
CA GLY A 227 10.70 -2.20 -18.60
C GLY A 227 9.57 -3.16 -18.22
N LEU A 228 8.47 -2.68 -17.64
CA LEU A 228 7.33 -3.48 -17.19
C LEU A 228 6.81 -4.40 -18.29
N GLY A 229 6.58 -3.84 -19.47
CA GLY A 229 6.13 -4.58 -20.66
C GLY A 229 7.11 -5.66 -21.12
N GLU A 230 8.39 -5.30 -21.20
CA GLU A 230 9.45 -6.23 -21.62
C GLU A 230 9.64 -7.37 -20.60
N ASN A 231 9.63 -7.06 -19.31
CA ASN A 231 9.70 -8.07 -18.26
C ASN A 231 8.49 -9.02 -18.29
N LEU A 232 7.28 -8.50 -18.51
CA LEU A 232 6.08 -9.33 -18.67
C LEU A 232 6.14 -10.21 -19.92
N PHE A 233 6.62 -9.66 -21.04
CA PHE A 233 6.82 -10.43 -22.27
C PHE A 233 7.78 -11.59 -22.04
N ASN A 234 8.92 -11.33 -21.38
CA ASN A 234 9.91 -12.37 -21.11
C ASN A 234 9.34 -13.49 -20.22
N ILE A 235 8.49 -13.17 -19.24
CA ILE A 235 7.78 -14.18 -18.43
C ILE A 235 6.85 -15.01 -19.31
N ALA A 236 5.95 -14.35 -20.03
CA ALA A 236 4.95 -15.03 -20.85
C ALA A 236 5.62 -15.90 -21.94
N LYS A 237 6.70 -15.42 -22.53
CA LYS A 237 7.50 -16.16 -23.50
C LYS A 237 8.09 -17.42 -22.89
N LEU A 238 8.71 -17.35 -21.72
CA LEU A 238 9.29 -18.52 -21.06
C LEU A 238 8.24 -19.55 -20.68
N GLU A 239 7.05 -19.12 -20.23
CA GLU A 239 5.94 -20.05 -19.94
C GLU A 239 5.46 -20.78 -21.19
N ARG A 240 5.38 -20.10 -22.33
CA ARG A 240 5.02 -20.70 -23.62
C ARG A 240 6.11 -21.63 -24.15
N GLU A 241 7.37 -21.25 -24.03
CA GLU A 241 8.51 -22.07 -24.43
C GLU A 241 8.59 -23.37 -23.59
N LYS A 242 8.24 -23.32 -22.31
CA LYS A 242 8.09 -24.52 -21.45
C LYS A 242 7.00 -25.48 -21.96
N GLN A 243 6.01 -24.98 -22.71
CA GLN A 243 4.98 -25.78 -23.37
C GLN A 243 5.38 -26.21 -24.79
N GLY A 244 6.62 -25.93 -25.22
CA GLY A 244 7.10 -26.21 -26.58
C GLY A 244 6.54 -25.27 -27.64
N LEU A 245 5.97 -24.13 -27.25
CA LEU A 245 5.38 -23.14 -28.14
C LEU A 245 6.33 -21.94 -28.30
N SER A 246 6.53 -21.49 -29.53
CA SER A 246 7.15 -20.18 -29.75
C SER A 246 6.18 -19.08 -29.35
N TYR A 247 6.66 -17.99 -28.74
CA TYR A 247 5.84 -16.84 -28.41
C TYR A 247 6.50 -15.56 -28.89
N LYS A 248 5.80 -14.86 -29.78
CA LYS A 248 6.29 -13.63 -30.41
C LYS A 248 5.74 -12.39 -29.72
N LYS A 249 6.42 -11.27 -29.90
CA LYS A 249 6.01 -10.00 -29.29
C LYS A 249 4.61 -9.58 -29.77
N GLU A 250 4.29 -9.76 -31.04
CA GLU A 250 2.97 -9.42 -31.59
C GLU A 250 1.84 -10.27 -30.98
N GLU A 251 2.14 -11.52 -30.62
CA GLU A 251 1.18 -12.40 -29.93
C GLU A 251 0.94 -11.93 -28.49
N PHE A 252 2.00 -11.54 -27.78
CA PHE A 252 1.92 -10.95 -26.46
C PHE A 252 1.10 -9.65 -26.43
N GLU A 253 1.36 -8.75 -27.37
CA GLU A 253 0.64 -7.49 -27.49
C GLU A 253 -0.87 -7.69 -27.70
N ARG A 254 -1.24 -8.69 -28.49
CA ARG A 254 -2.63 -9.09 -28.70
C ARG A 254 -3.22 -9.75 -27.46
N ASP A 255 -2.48 -10.65 -26.81
CA ASP A 255 -2.95 -11.38 -25.63
C ASP A 255 -3.20 -10.43 -24.45
N ILE A 256 -2.34 -9.41 -24.24
CA ILE A 256 -2.56 -8.38 -23.22
C ILE A 256 -3.79 -7.53 -23.52
N ALA A 257 -3.95 -7.06 -24.76
CA ALA A 257 -5.13 -6.27 -25.13
C ALA A 257 -6.42 -7.08 -24.86
N ASN A 258 -6.44 -8.34 -25.27
CA ASN A 258 -7.57 -9.24 -25.02
C ASN A 258 -7.82 -9.48 -23.54
N ALA A 259 -6.76 -9.72 -22.75
CA ALA A 259 -6.88 -9.95 -21.31
C ALA A 259 -7.44 -8.74 -20.58
N ILE A 260 -6.97 -7.53 -20.92
CA ILE A 260 -7.46 -6.28 -20.34
C ILE A 260 -8.93 -6.04 -20.74
N SER A 261 -9.29 -6.22 -22.02
CA SER A 261 -10.69 -6.11 -22.45
C SER A 261 -11.61 -7.13 -21.76
N ALA A 262 -11.15 -8.37 -21.58
CA ALA A 262 -11.91 -9.41 -20.87
C ALA A 262 -12.09 -9.06 -19.38
N ALA A 263 -11.04 -8.54 -18.73
CA ALA A 263 -11.12 -8.07 -17.34
C ALA A 263 -12.13 -6.93 -17.20
N LEU A 264 -12.07 -5.92 -18.08
CA LEU A 264 -13.03 -4.81 -18.10
C LEU A 264 -14.47 -5.27 -18.31
N PHE A 265 -14.68 -6.22 -19.23
CA PHE A 265 -15.99 -6.82 -19.45
C PHE A 265 -16.50 -7.54 -18.20
N GLY A 266 -15.63 -8.32 -17.53
CA GLY A 266 -15.97 -8.99 -16.28
C GLY A 266 -16.33 -8.03 -15.15
N VAL A 267 -15.57 -6.94 -14.99
CA VAL A 267 -15.86 -5.88 -14.01
C VAL A 267 -17.19 -5.21 -14.31
N THR A 268 -17.47 -4.90 -15.58
CA THR A 268 -18.75 -4.30 -16.01
C THR A 268 -19.93 -5.23 -15.73
N LEU A 269 -19.78 -6.55 -15.98
CA LEU A 269 -20.83 -7.52 -15.65
C LEU A 269 -21.06 -7.66 -14.14
N ALA A 270 -20.00 -7.61 -13.33
CA ALA A 270 -20.09 -7.77 -11.88
C ALA A 270 -20.66 -6.55 -11.18
N LEU A 271 -20.33 -5.35 -11.66
CA LEU A 271 -20.66 -4.08 -11.00
C LEU A 271 -21.79 -3.29 -11.70
N GLY A 272 -22.27 -3.75 -12.87
CA GLY A 272 -23.33 -3.08 -13.62
C GLY A 272 -22.84 -1.82 -14.34
N GLU A 273 -23.67 -0.77 -14.39
CA GLU A 273 -23.27 0.54 -14.93
C GLU A 273 -22.22 1.17 -14.02
N LEU A 274 -20.96 1.09 -14.44
CA LEU A 274 -19.84 1.69 -13.73
C LEU A 274 -19.86 3.22 -13.89
N PRO A 275 -19.72 3.99 -12.80
CA PRO A 275 -19.34 5.39 -12.94
C PRO A 275 -17.96 5.45 -13.62
N TYR A 276 -17.75 6.45 -14.48
CA TYR A 276 -16.49 6.68 -15.21
C TYR A 276 -16.08 5.61 -16.23
N GLN A 277 -17.05 4.97 -16.89
CA GLN A 277 -16.74 3.92 -17.86
C GLN A 277 -15.75 4.37 -18.95
N GLU A 278 -15.89 5.58 -19.49
CA GLU A 278 -15.00 6.10 -20.54
C GLU A 278 -13.57 6.29 -20.02
N GLU A 279 -13.41 6.79 -18.81
CA GLU A 279 -12.12 7.03 -18.18
C GLU A 279 -11.45 5.70 -17.78
N ILE A 280 -12.21 4.73 -17.28
CA ILE A 280 -11.72 3.37 -17.01
C ILE A 280 -11.22 2.70 -18.30
N LEU A 281 -11.97 2.82 -19.40
CA LEU A 281 -11.54 2.32 -20.71
C LEU A 281 -10.27 3.04 -21.19
N THR A 282 -10.21 4.36 -21.04
CA THR A 282 -9.03 5.16 -21.39
C THR A 282 -7.80 4.76 -20.57
N PHE A 283 -7.97 4.46 -19.27
CA PHE A 283 -6.89 3.96 -18.42
C PHE A 283 -6.40 2.59 -18.89
N ALA A 284 -7.33 1.68 -19.21
CA ALA A 284 -7.01 0.36 -19.72
C ALA A 284 -6.24 0.41 -21.05
N ASP A 285 -6.67 1.25 -22.00
CA ASP A 285 -5.97 1.46 -23.27
C ASP A 285 -4.56 2.03 -23.05
N ASN A 286 -4.42 3.03 -22.18
CA ASN A 286 -3.12 3.58 -21.83
C ASN A 286 -2.21 2.56 -21.12
N LEU A 287 -2.78 1.66 -20.30
CA LEU A 287 -2.04 0.56 -19.69
C LEU A 287 -1.55 -0.42 -20.76
N VAL A 288 -2.37 -0.77 -21.76
CA VAL A 288 -1.91 -1.58 -22.91
C VAL A 288 -0.73 -0.89 -23.60
N LEU A 289 -0.82 0.41 -23.88
CA LEU A 289 0.28 1.16 -24.52
C LEU A 289 1.55 1.23 -23.66
N LEU A 290 1.42 1.37 -22.34
CA LEU A 290 2.53 1.29 -21.39
C LEU A 290 3.21 -0.09 -21.48
N LEU A 291 2.43 -1.17 -21.51
CA LEU A 291 2.93 -2.54 -21.60
C LEU A 291 3.54 -2.88 -22.97
N LYS A 292 3.20 -2.14 -24.02
CA LYS A 292 3.88 -2.20 -25.32
C LYS A 292 5.17 -1.39 -25.37
N GLY A 293 5.38 -0.51 -24.40
CA GLY A 293 6.47 0.46 -24.36
C GLY A 293 6.23 1.71 -25.22
N GLU A 294 4.99 1.91 -25.69
CA GLU A 294 4.55 3.07 -26.49
C GLU A 294 4.22 4.30 -25.63
N LYS A 295 4.01 4.10 -24.33
CA LYS A 295 3.90 5.13 -23.30
C LYS A 295 4.94 4.90 -22.23
N LYS A 296 5.42 5.98 -21.61
CA LYS A 296 6.40 5.91 -20.50
C LYS A 296 5.78 6.12 -19.15
N ASP A 297 4.62 6.76 -19.09
CA ASP A 297 3.90 6.95 -17.87
C ASP A 297 2.39 7.06 -18.09
N ILE A 298 1.66 6.64 -17.05
CA ILE A 298 0.20 6.76 -16.93
C ILE A 298 -0.13 7.30 -15.55
N SER A 299 -1.13 8.17 -15.46
CA SER A 299 -1.66 8.66 -14.21
C SER A 299 -3.18 8.49 -14.17
N LEU A 300 -3.67 8.15 -13.00
CA LEU A 300 -5.07 8.11 -12.61
C LEU A 300 -5.24 9.06 -11.44
N ILE A 301 -6.14 10.04 -11.56
CA ILE A 301 -6.46 10.98 -10.49
C ILE A 301 -7.97 10.91 -10.27
N PHE A 302 -8.38 10.56 -9.06
CA PHE A 302 -9.77 10.62 -8.63
C PHE A 302 -9.90 11.77 -7.63
N GLN A 303 -10.70 12.77 -7.92
CA GLN A 303 -10.78 13.95 -7.06
C GLN A 303 -12.18 14.55 -7.03
N VAL A 304 -12.47 15.30 -5.98
CA VAL A 304 -13.71 16.10 -5.90
C VAL A 304 -13.77 17.11 -7.04
N LYS A 305 -14.93 17.24 -7.70
CA LYS A 305 -15.10 18.26 -8.74
C LYS A 305 -15.00 19.67 -8.14
N GLY A 306 -14.36 20.57 -8.89
CA GLY A 306 -14.16 21.95 -8.46
C GLY A 306 -15.45 22.63 -7.97
N GLY A 307 -15.41 23.18 -6.75
CA GLY A 307 -16.52 23.94 -6.15
C GLY A 307 -17.58 23.13 -5.42
N GLN A 308 -17.44 21.81 -5.33
CA GLN A 308 -18.33 20.96 -4.52
C GLN A 308 -17.69 20.65 -3.16
N GLU A 309 -18.50 20.76 -2.11
CA GLU A 309 -18.12 20.28 -0.78
C GLU A 309 -18.70 18.87 -0.63
N VAL A 310 -17.84 17.84 -0.62
CA VAL A 310 -18.33 16.47 -0.49
C VAL A 310 -18.67 16.18 0.96
N GLN A 311 -19.85 15.62 1.16
CA GLN A 311 -20.33 15.22 2.48
C GLN A 311 -19.56 13.99 2.96
N PHE A 312 -19.46 13.86 4.27
CA PHE A 312 -19.02 12.63 4.91
C PHE A 312 -20.05 11.53 4.64
N LEU A 313 -19.60 10.38 4.16
CA LEU A 313 -20.41 9.21 3.82
C LEU A 313 -20.03 8.03 4.70
N SER A 314 -20.99 7.17 5.02
CA SER A 314 -20.64 5.85 5.55
C SER A 314 -20.03 4.98 4.44
N ILE A 315 -19.27 3.93 4.83
CA ILE A 315 -18.76 2.93 3.86
C ILE A 315 -19.93 2.30 3.08
N ASP A 316 -21.04 2.02 3.75
CA ASP A 316 -22.24 1.47 3.12
C ASP A 316 -22.84 2.42 2.08
N ASP A 317 -22.95 3.71 2.39
CA ASP A 317 -23.45 4.71 1.43
C ASP A 317 -22.53 4.83 0.21
N PHE A 318 -21.21 4.78 0.44
CA PHE A 318 -20.21 4.81 -0.64
C PHE A 318 -20.34 3.60 -1.56
N LEU A 319 -20.53 2.40 -1.01
CA LEU A 319 -20.62 1.15 -1.79
C LEU A 319 -21.98 0.99 -2.49
N GLN A 320 -23.07 1.45 -1.87
CA GLN A 320 -24.43 1.22 -2.36
C GLN A 320 -24.94 2.31 -3.31
N ASN A 321 -24.26 3.46 -3.40
CA ASN A 321 -24.72 4.58 -4.22
C ASN A 321 -23.65 5.09 -5.21
N PRO A 322 -23.37 4.33 -6.28
CA PRO A 322 -22.37 4.70 -7.29
C PRO A 322 -22.68 6.02 -8.02
N ALA A 323 -23.92 6.50 -8.01
CA ALA A 323 -24.30 7.80 -8.56
C ALA A 323 -23.65 8.97 -7.79
N LEU A 324 -23.51 8.84 -6.45
CA LEU A 324 -22.82 9.86 -5.63
C LEU A 324 -21.37 10.04 -6.06
N LEU A 325 -20.72 8.98 -6.53
CA LEU A 325 -19.37 9.09 -7.07
C LEU A 325 -19.37 9.99 -8.29
N LYS A 326 -20.19 9.68 -9.31
CA LYS A 326 -20.21 10.44 -10.57
C LYS A 326 -20.65 11.89 -10.40
N ASP A 327 -21.53 12.18 -9.46
CA ASP A 327 -22.03 13.54 -9.25
C ASP A 327 -20.98 14.44 -8.58
N ASN A 328 -20.21 13.88 -7.65
CA ASN A 328 -19.32 14.64 -6.77
C ASN A 328 -17.83 14.58 -7.12
N TYR A 329 -17.43 13.56 -7.89
CA TYR A 329 -16.03 13.31 -8.21
C TYR A 329 -15.80 13.31 -9.72
N GLU A 330 -14.55 13.48 -10.11
CA GLU A 330 -14.08 13.25 -11.46
C GLU A 330 -12.92 12.25 -11.42
N LEU A 331 -12.88 11.41 -12.45
CA LEU A 331 -11.75 10.53 -12.73
C LEU A 331 -11.00 11.11 -13.91
N ILE A 332 -9.72 11.41 -13.74
CA ILE A 332 -8.87 11.97 -14.77
C ILE A 332 -7.80 10.94 -15.09
N VAL A 333 -7.64 10.65 -16.38
CA VAL A 333 -6.61 9.75 -16.90
C VAL A 333 -5.69 10.54 -17.82
N SER A 334 -4.39 10.44 -17.58
CA SER A 334 -3.38 11.06 -18.45
C SER A 334 -2.26 10.08 -18.74
N ALA A 335 -1.65 10.18 -19.92
CA ALA A 335 -0.51 9.34 -20.29
C ALA A 335 0.47 10.10 -21.18
N ASN A 336 1.75 10.16 -20.81
CA ASN A 336 2.78 10.86 -21.59
C ASN A 336 3.65 9.88 -22.39
N GLN A 337 4.23 10.40 -23.47
CA GLN A 337 5.14 9.68 -24.37
C GLN A 337 6.55 9.61 -23.80
#